data_AF-A0A3G9GR91-F1
#
_entry.id   AF-A0A3G9GR91-F1
#
_cell.length_a   1.000
_cell.length_b   1.000
_cell.length_c   1.000
_cell.angle_alpha   90.00
_cell.angle_beta   90.00
_cell.angle_gamma   90.00
#
_symmetry.space_group_name_H-M   'P 1'
#
loop_
_entity.id
_entity.type
_entity.pdbx_description
1 polymer ?
#
loop_
_entity_poly.entity_id
_entity_poly.type
_entity_poly.pdbx_seq_one_letter_code
_entity_poly.pdbx_strand_id
1 'polypeptide(L)'
;MNTQQPLSQPAPAAYLALATFQDQLGRLQTLTSLPEHAALREPISQLTRLSQTIQHTIADGICTLDRAADCMQCLLDLLYHAEDMPLAANQLAGLLTPLHQQISLARTDIGQLL
;
A
#
# COMPACT_ATOMS: atom_id res chain seq x y z
N MET A 1 27.36 -7.25 18.25
CA MET A 1 26.61 -6.45 17.26
C MET A 1 25.81 -7.42 16.41
N ASN A 2 24.56 -7.70 16.77
CA ASN A 2 23.68 -8.56 15.98
C ASN A 2 23.07 -7.71 14.87
N THR A 3 23.58 -7.85 13.65
CA THR A 3 22.90 -7.38 12.45
C THR A 3 21.79 -8.36 12.13
N GLN A 4 20.63 -8.20 12.78
CA GLN A 4 19.39 -8.81 12.29
C GLN A 4 19.11 -8.19 10.92
N GLN A 5 19.40 -8.93 9.85
CA GLN A 5 18.88 -8.62 8.53
C GLN A 5 17.35 -8.55 8.65
N PRO A 6 16.71 -7.48 8.15
CA PRO A 6 15.26 -7.49 8.05
C PRO A 6 14.92 -8.65 7.13
N LEU A 7 14.19 -9.63 7.66
CA LEU A 7 13.49 -10.66 6.89
C LEU A 7 12.85 -9.94 5.72
N SER A 8 13.45 -10.11 4.54
CA SER A 8 12.93 -9.55 3.30
C SER A 8 11.62 -10.29 3.06
N GLN A 9 10.53 -9.73 3.57
CA GLN A 9 9.20 -10.18 3.24
C GLN A 9 9.16 -10.24 1.71
N PRO A 10 8.73 -11.36 1.11
CA PRO A 10 8.64 -11.44 -0.33
C PRO A 10 7.79 -10.26 -0.78
N ALA A 11 8.37 -9.38 -1.60
CA ALA A 11 7.65 -8.24 -2.14
C ALA A 11 6.33 -8.79 -2.70
N PRO A 12 5.17 -8.22 -2.32
CA PRO A 12 3.88 -8.74 -2.75
C PRO A 12 3.90 -8.96 -4.27
N ALA A 13 3.37 -10.07 -4.77
CA ALA A 13 3.46 -10.44 -6.18
C ALA A 13 3.03 -9.29 -7.13
N ALA A 14 2.11 -8.43 -6.68
CA ALA A 14 1.71 -7.20 -7.35
C ALA A 14 2.87 -6.20 -7.56
N TYR A 15 3.73 -5.99 -6.56
CA TYR A 15 4.92 -5.12 -6.69
C TYR A 15 5.93 -5.67 -7.69
N LEU A 16 6.16 -7.00 -7.69
CA LEU A 16 7.04 -7.64 -8.67
C LEU A 16 6.47 -7.53 -10.09
N ALA A 17 5.15 -7.71 -10.25
CA ALA A 17 4.48 -7.52 -11.53
C ALA A 17 4.59 -6.07 -12.03
N LEU A 18 4.38 -5.08 -11.14
CA LEU A 18 4.51 -3.66 -11.47
C LEU A 18 5.94 -3.26 -11.81
N ALA A 19 6.94 -3.79 -11.10
CA ALA A 19 8.36 -3.56 -11.42
C ALA A 19 8.71 -4.13 -12.80
N THR A 20 8.22 -5.33 -13.12
CA THR A 20 8.41 -5.95 -14.43
C THR A 20 7.73 -5.14 -15.54
N PHE A 21 6.52 -4.65 -15.28
CA PHE A 21 5.78 -3.79 -16.20
C PHE A 21 6.51 -2.46 -16.47
N GLN A 22 7.09 -1.84 -15.44
CA GLN A 22 7.89 -0.64 -15.58
C GLN A 22 9.16 -0.85 -16.42
N ASP A 23 9.87 -1.97 -16.24
CA ASP A 23 11.03 -2.29 -17.09
C ASP A 23 10.63 -2.39 -18.57
N GLN A 24 9.51 -3.07 -18.85
CA GLN A 24 8.98 -3.18 -20.21
C GLN A 24 8.55 -1.82 -20.79
N LEU A 25 7.92 -0.97 -19.97
CA LEU A 25 7.57 0.39 -20.39
C LEU A 25 8.80 1.24 -20.71
N GLY A 26 9.88 1.14 -19.93
CA GLY A 26 11.13 1.85 -20.21
C GLY A 26 11.73 1.48 -21.57
N ARG A 27 11.68 0.18 -21.92
CA ARG A 27 12.10 -0.29 -23.25
C ARG A 27 11.22 0.27 -24.36
N LEU A 28 9.90 0.29 -24.16
CA LEU A 28 8.96 0.85 -25.13
C LEU A 28 9.11 2.36 -25.31
N GLN A 29 9.35 3.12 -24.23
CA GLN A 29 9.65 4.54 -24.30
C GLN A 29 10.90 4.82 -25.16
N THR A 30 11.93 3.97 -25.04
CA THR A 30 13.13 4.06 -25.89
C THR A 30 12.79 3.87 -27.36
N LEU A 31 11.89 2.93 -27.72
CA LEU A 31 11.46 2.75 -29.11
C LEU A 31 10.67 3.95 -29.64
N THR A 32 9.89 4.61 -28.78
CA THR A 32 9.13 5.80 -29.19
C THR A 32 9.97 7.04 -29.47
N SER A 33 11.28 7.04 -29.17
CA SER A 33 12.17 8.11 -29.62
C SER A 33 12.34 8.10 -31.14
N LEU A 34 12.08 6.97 -31.81
CA LEU A 34 12.10 6.85 -33.26
C LEU A 34 10.84 7.47 -33.89
N PRO A 35 10.95 8.21 -35.00
CA PRO A 35 9.82 8.83 -35.70
C PRO A 35 8.75 7.81 -36.13
N GLU A 36 9.20 6.62 -36.54
CA GLU A 36 8.36 5.51 -36.99
C GLU A 36 7.39 5.00 -35.92
N HIS A 37 7.69 5.25 -34.64
CA HIS A 37 6.90 4.84 -33.49
C HIS A 37 6.27 6.02 -32.74
N ALA A 38 6.26 7.23 -33.33
CA ALA A 38 5.75 8.43 -32.68
C ALA A 38 4.28 8.31 -32.24
N ALA A 39 3.46 7.56 -33.00
CA ALA A 39 2.05 7.32 -32.66
C ALA A 39 1.86 6.55 -31.34
N LEU A 40 2.86 5.80 -30.90
CA LEU A 40 2.81 5.01 -29.66
C LEU A 40 3.16 5.83 -28.42
N ARG A 41 3.68 7.05 -28.56
CA ARG A 41 4.07 7.92 -27.43
C ARG A 41 2.93 8.17 -26.47
N GLU A 42 1.76 8.53 -26.98
CA GLU A 42 0.61 8.85 -26.13
C GLU A 42 0.04 7.62 -25.40
N PRO A 43 -0.20 6.48 -26.06
CA PRO A 43 -0.57 5.25 -25.35
C PRO A 43 0.44 4.84 -24.26
N ILE A 44 1.75 4.96 -24.54
CA ILE A 44 2.81 4.63 -23.57
C ILE A 44 2.83 5.63 -22.40
N SER A 45 2.56 6.92 -22.65
CA SER A 45 2.42 7.93 -21.60
C SER A 45 1.22 7.62 -20.68
N GLN A 46 0.11 7.13 -21.25
CA GLN A 46 -1.08 6.74 -20.52
C GLN A 46 -0.83 5.49 -19.68
N LEU A 47 -0.18 4.45 -20.23
CA LEU A 47 0.20 3.25 -19.49
C LEU A 47 1.18 3.57 -18.34
N THR A 48 2.10 4.51 -18.56
CA THR A 48 3.03 4.98 -17.52
C THR A 48 2.27 5.66 -16.38
N ARG A 49 1.32 6.54 -16.70
CA ARG A 49 0.47 7.19 -15.70
C ARG A 49 -0.38 6.19 -14.93
N LEU A 50 -1.00 5.22 -15.61
CA LEU A 50 -1.78 4.16 -14.96
C LEU A 50 -0.90 3.33 -14.00
N SER A 51 0.31 2.97 -14.41
CA SER A 51 1.25 2.25 -13.53
C SER A 51 1.60 3.04 -12.27
N GLN A 52 1.83 4.34 -12.41
CA GLN A 52 2.11 5.23 -11.28
C GLN A 52 0.90 5.35 -10.34
N THR A 53 -0.31 5.50 -10.89
CA THR A 53 -1.54 5.51 -10.09
C THR A 53 -1.69 4.23 -9.29
N ILE A 54 -1.52 3.06 -9.91
CA ILE A 54 -1.60 1.76 -9.21
C ILE A 54 -0.58 1.72 -8.06
N GLN A 55 0.67 2.12 -8.31
CA GLN A 55 1.71 2.11 -7.28
C GLN A 55 1.40 3.04 -6.12
N HIS A 56 0.91 4.25 -6.40
CA HIS A 56 0.54 5.22 -5.39
C HIS A 56 -0.62 4.72 -4.53
N THR A 57 -1.68 4.20 -5.15
CA THR A 57 -2.83 3.65 -4.43
C THR A 57 -2.45 2.44 -3.56
N ILE A 58 -1.58 1.54 -4.04
CA ILE A 58 -1.09 0.44 -3.20
C ILE A 58 -0.24 0.96 -2.04
N ALA A 59 0.67 1.91 -2.29
CA ALA A 59 1.51 2.49 -1.24
C ALA A 59 0.69 3.20 -0.16
N ASP A 60 -0.30 4.00 -0.55
CA ASP A 60 -1.22 4.69 0.37
C ASP A 60 -2.06 3.69 1.18
N GLY A 61 -2.55 2.64 0.52
CA GLY A 61 -3.27 1.54 1.18
C GLY A 61 -2.41 0.82 2.22
N ILE A 62 -1.15 0.51 1.89
CA ILE A 62 -0.20 -0.10 2.84
C ILE A 62 0.10 0.84 4.00
N CYS A 63 0.35 2.13 3.75
CA CYS A 63 0.59 3.10 4.82
C CYS A 63 -0.62 3.22 5.76
N THR A 64 -1.83 3.13 5.22
CA THR A 64 -3.07 3.14 6.01
C THR A 64 -3.19 1.88 6.87
N LEU A 65 -2.87 0.71 6.31
CA LEU A 65 -2.88 -0.56 7.04
C LEU A 65 -1.80 -0.61 8.13
N ASP A 66 -0.61 -0.07 7.87
CA ASP A 66 0.49 0.01 8.83
C ASP A 66 0.09 0.86 10.05
N ARG A 67 -0.48 2.06 9.80
CA ARG A 67 -1.04 2.91 10.86
C ARG A 67 -2.16 2.23 11.63
N ALA A 68 -3.03 1.48 10.96
CA ALA A 68 -4.08 0.71 11.62
C ALA A 68 -3.48 -0.41 12.50
N ALA A 69 -2.41 -1.06 12.06
CA ALA A 69 -1.69 -2.06 12.85
C ALA A 69 -1.06 -1.43 14.11
N ASP A 70 -0.41 -0.28 13.98
CA ASP A 70 0.14 0.47 15.12
C ASP A 70 -0.96 0.85 16.12
N CYS A 71 -2.13 1.29 15.62
CA CYS A 71 -3.28 1.61 16.48
C CYS A 71 -3.82 0.37 17.20
N MET A 72 -3.88 -0.79 16.52
CA MET A 72 -4.27 -2.05 17.16
C MET A 72 -3.28 -2.44 18.26
N GLN A 73 -1.97 -2.29 18.02
CA GLN A 73 -0.96 -2.58 19.03
C GLN A 73 -1.11 -1.66 20.24
N CYS A 74 -1.30 -0.35 20.03
CA CYS A 74 -1.57 0.60 21.12
C CYS A 74 -2.82 0.23 21.94
N LEU A 75 -3.88 -0.25 21.27
CA LEU A 75 -5.10 -0.70 21.95
C LEU A 75 -4.87 -1.97 22.77
N LEU A 76 -4.10 -2.93 22.23
CA LEU A 76 -3.72 -4.14 22.97
C LEU A 76 -2.87 -3.79 24.19
N ASP A 77 -1.93 -2.88 24.04
CA ASP A 77 -1.09 -2.41 25.16
C ASP A 77 -1.96 -1.73 26.22
N LEU A 78 -2.90 -0.85 25.83
CA LEU A 78 -3.86 -0.23 26.75
C LEU A 78 -4.70 -1.26 27.50
N LEU A 79 -5.21 -2.28 26.81
CA LEU A 79 -6.00 -3.36 27.43
C LEU A 79 -5.14 -4.23 28.37
N TYR A 80 -3.88 -4.45 28.03
CA TYR A 80 -2.95 -5.21 28.86
C TYR A 80 -2.62 -4.49 30.17
N HIS A 81 -2.55 -3.16 30.16
CA HIS A 81 -2.29 -2.33 31.34
C HIS A 81 -3.58 -1.90 32.07
N ALA A 82 -4.75 -2.32 31.60
CA ALA A 82 -6.04 -1.95 32.17
C ALA A 82 -6.35 -2.63 33.52
N GLU A 83 -5.47 -3.52 34.03
CA GLU A 83 -5.56 -4.06 35.39
C GLU A 83 -5.61 -2.93 36.45
N ASP A 84 -4.92 -1.80 36.19
CA ASP A 84 -4.89 -0.64 37.11
C ASP A 84 -5.92 0.46 36.76
N MET A 85 -6.49 0.45 35.55
CA MET A 85 -7.50 1.44 35.12
C MET A 85 -8.52 0.81 34.16
N PRO A 86 -9.73 0.48 34.61
CA PRO A 86 -10.71 -0.20 33.77
C PRO A 86 -11.18 0.70 32.61
N LEU A 87 -10.92 0.27 31.38
CA LEU A 87 -11.42 0.93 30.18
C LEU A 87 -12.93 0.68 30.03
N ALA A 88 -13.74 1.73 29.91
CA ALA A 88 -15.16 1.59 29.65
C ALA A 88 -15.40 1.03 28.23
N ALA A 89 -16.31 0.06 28.10
CA ALA A 89 -16.64 -0.58 26.81
C ALA A 89 -16.99 0.44 25.69
N ASN A 90 -17.63 1.55 26.05
CA ASN A 90 -17.98 2.63 25.11
C ASN A 90 -16.74 3.36 24.56
N GLN A 91 -15.68 3.49 25.36
CA GLN A 91 -14.43 4.10 24.92
C GLN A 91 -13.70 3.15 23.95
N LEU A 92 -13.67 1.85 24.27
CA LEU A 92 -13.09 0.85 23.38
C LEU A 92 -13.84 0.77 22.04
N ALA A 93 -15.17 0.77 22.05
CA ALA A 93 -16.00 0.80 20.84
C ALA A 93 -15.75 2.07 20.00
N GLY A 94 -15.55 3.21 20.68
CA GLY A 94 -15.18 4.48 20.04
C GLY A 94 -13.81 4.44 19.34
N LEU A 95 -12.88 3.62 19.83
CA LEU A 95 -11.55 3.45 19.24
C LEU A 95 -11.51 2.39 18.12
N LEU A 96 -12.34 1.34 18.22
CA LEU A 96 -12.44 0.28 17.22
C LEU A 96 -13.15 0.73 15.94
N THR A 97 -14.15 1.62 16.05
CA THR A 97 -14.92 2.13 14.90
C THR A 97 -14.04 2.80 13.83
N PRO A 98 -13.18 3.80 14.15
CA PRO A 98 -12.31 4.43 13.15
C PRO A 98 -11.28 3.46 12.58
N LEU A 99 -10.80 2.50 13.38
CA LEU A 99 -9.87 1.48 12.93
C LEU A 99 -10.49 0.58 11.85
N HIS A 100 -11.73 0.14 12.07
CA HIS A 100 -12.48 -0.65 11.10
C HIS A 100 -12.75 0.13 9.80
N GLN A 101 -13.02 1.43 9.89
CA GLN A 101 -13.18 2.30 8.73
C GLN A 101 -11.87 2.45 7.93
N GLN A 102 -10.72 2.64 8.60
CA GLN A 102 -9.42 2.74 7.94
C GLN A 102 -9.04 1.46 7.21
N ILE A 103 -9.26 0.30 7.82
CA ILE A 103 -9.01 -1.00 7.19
C ILE A 103 -9.95 -1.21 5.98
N SER A 104 -11.23 -0.83 6.11
CA SER A 104 -12.20 -0.94 5.01
C SER A 104 -11.87 0.00 3.85
N LEU A 105 -11.40 1.21 4.13
CA LEU A 105 -10.96 2.18 3.13
C LEU A 105 -9.74 1.66 2.38
N ALA A 106 -8.69 1.25 3.10
CA ALA A 106 -7.48 0.69 2.50
C ALA A 106 -7.79 -0.55 1.64
N ARG A 107 -8.72 -1.41 2.10
CA ARG A 107 -9.19 -2.55 1.31
C ARG A 107 -9.93 -2.11 0.05
N THR A 108 -10.74 -1.06 0.10
CA THR A 108 -11.47 -0.55 -1.06
C THR A 108 -10.49 0.05 -2.08
N ASP A 109 -9.55 0.86 -1.62
CA ASP A 109 -8.54 1.51 -2.46
C ASP A 109 -7.68 0.47 -3.18
N ILE A 110 -7.24 -0.58 -2.47
CA ILE A 110 -6.47 -1.69 -3.07
C ILE A 110 -7.36 -2.59 -3.92
N GLY A 111 -8.59 -2.87 -3.48
CA GLY A 111 -9.51 -3.81 -4.13
C GLY A 111 -10.10 -3.28 -5.44
N GLN A 112 -10.17 -1.97 -5.65
CA GLN A 112 -10.56 -1.39 -6.94
C GLN A 112 -9.49 -1.56 -8.05
N LEU A 113 -8.29 -2.03 -7.70
CA LEU A 113 -7.20 -2.25 -8.65
C LEU A 113 -7.08 -3.70 -9.15
N LEU A 114 -7.77 -4.66 -8.52
CA LEU A 114 -7.72 -6.11 -8.82
C LEU A 114 -8.96 -6.57 -9.58
#